data_AF-A0A6H2NSH1-F1
#
_entry.id   AF-A0A6H2NSH1-F1
#
_cell.length_a   1.000
_cell.length_b   1.000
_cell.length_c   1.000
_cell.angle_alpha   90.00
_cell.angle_beta   90.00
_cell.angle_gamma   90.00
#
_symmetry.space_group_name_H-M   'P 1'
#
loop_
_entity.id
_entity.type
_entity.pdbx_description
1 polymer ?
#
loop_
_entity_poly.entity_id
_entity_poly.type
_entity_poly.pdbx_seq_one_letter_code
_entity_poly.pdbx_strand_id
1 'polypeptide(L)' 'MVAECLLEEEDELVQKGCGWMLKAASKSYPDDVFKFVLRYQGQLPRSVVRTAIAKLSDSQRQQVLKHKATSC' A
#
# COMPACT_ATOMS: atom_id res chain seq x y z
N MET A 1 -3.43 -11.76 1.27
CA MET A 1 -4.63 -10.93 0.96
C MET A 1 -4.90 -11.00 -0.55
N VAL A 2 -6.15 -10.81 -1.01
CA VAL A 2 -6.47 -10.75 -2.47
C VAL A 2 -5.64 -9.70 -3.22
N ALA A 3 -5.21 -8.64 -2.52
CA ALA A 3 -4.29 -7.63 -3.04
C ALA A 3 -2.93 -8.18 -3.51
N GLU A 4 -2.49 -9.36 -3.07
CA GLU A 4 -1.24 -10.00 -3.51
C GLU A 4 -1.34 -10.52 -4.95
N CYS A 5 -2.52 -10.96 -5.36
CA CYS A 5 -2.78 -11.40 -6.73
C CYS A 5 -2.93 -10.23 -7.71
N LEU A 6 -3.10 -9.00 -7.21
CA LEU A 6 -3.39 -7.80 -7.98
C LEU A 6 -2.17 -6.85 -8.05
N LEU A 7 -0.99 -7.35 -7.69
CA LEU A 7 0.25 -6.55 -7.63
C LEU A 7 0.79 -6.20 -9.03
N GLU A 8 0.58 -7.07 -10.01
CA GLU A 8 1.07 -6.91 -11.39
C GLU A 8 -0.02 -6.34 -12.33
N GLU A 9 -1.23 -6.13 -11.83
CA GLU A 9 -2.34 -5.64 -12.64
C GLU A 9 -2.21 -4.13 -12.92
N GLU A 10 -2.06 -3.80 -14.20
CA GLU A 10 -1.88 -2.42 -14.67
C GLU A 10 -3.20 -1.64 -14.80
N ASP A 11 -4.36 -2.31 -14.69
CA ASP A 11 -5.66 -1.67 -14.84
C ASP A 11 -5.89 -0.61 -13.74
N GLU A 12 -6.11 0.63 -14.17
CA GLU A 12 -6.24 1.78 -13.30
C GLU A 12 -7.44 1.66 -12.34
N LEU A 13 -8.52 0.99 -12.74
CA LEU A 13 -9.70 0.75 -11.89
C LEU A 13 -9.41 -0.27 -10.80
N VAL A 14 -8.67 -1.33 -11.14
CA VAL A 14 -8.22 -2.35 -10.19
C VAL A 14 -7.29 -1.74 -9.14
N GLN A 15 -6.34 -0.92 -9.58
CA GLN A 15 -5.44 -0.19 -8.68
C GLN A 15 -6.19 0.76 -7.75
N LYS A 16 -7.18 1.52 -8.26
CA LYS A 16 -8.05 2.37 -7.44
C LYS A 16 -8.84 1.55 -6.41
N GLY A 17 -9.40 0.41 -6.83
CA GLY A 17 -10.09 -0.53 -5.95
C GLY A 17 -9.20 -1.04 -4.82
N CYS A 18 -7.99 -1.50 -5.14
CA CYS A 18 -6.98 -1.92 -4.16
C CYS A 18 -6.61 -0.80 -3.19
N GLY A 19 -6.41 0.42 -3.69
CA GLY A 19 -6.11 1.59 -2.87
C GLY A 19 -7.24 1.92 -1.88
N TRP A 20 -8.50 1.85 -2.32
CA TRP A 20 -9.66 2.06 -1.45
C TRP A 20 -9.84 0.95 -0.43
N MET A 21 -9.62 -0.31 -0.82
CA MET A 21 -9.67 -1.45 0.08
C MET A 21 -8.62 -1.32 1.19
N LEU A 22 -7.36 -1.01 0.85
CA LEU A 22 -6.30 -0.80 1.84
C LEU A 22 -6.56 0.41 2.74
N LYS A 23 -7.15 1.49 2.18
CA LYS A 23 -7.57 2.65 2.96
C LYS A 23 -8.73 2.34 3.93
N ALA A 24 -9.64 1.44 3.56
CA ALA A 24 -10.69 0.99 4.47
C ALA A 24 -10.12 0.07 5.56
N ALA A 25 -9.28 -0.90 5.17
CA ALA A 25 -8.64 -1.84 6.09
C ALA A 25 -7.76 -1.13 7.12
N SER A 26 -7.04 -0.07 6.74
CA SER A 26 -6.17 0.69 7.65
C SER A 26 -6.91 1.40 8.79
N LYS A 27 -8.24 1.56 8.71
CA LYS A 27 -9.03 2.08 9.83
C LYS A 27 -9.16 1.07 10.98
N SER A 28 -9.25 -0.21 10.65
CA SER A 28 -9.47 -1.30 11.61
C SER A 28 -8.18 -2.06 11.93
N TYR A 29 -7.26 -2.15 10.95
CA TYR A 29 -6.02 -2.92 11.02
C TYR A 29 -4.83 -2.09 10.47
N PRO A 30 -4.49 -0.97 11.12
CA PRO A 30 -3.43 -0.07 10.63
C PRO A 30 -2.06 -0.76 10.56
N ASP A 31 -1.71 -1.60 11.53
CA ASP A 31 -0.41 -2.27 11.60
C ASP A 31 -0.25 -3.36 10.53
N ASP A 32 -1.31 -4.12 10.24
CA ASP A 32 -1.28 -5.15 9.21
C ASP A 32 -1.20 -4.53 7.82
N VAL A 33 -1.95 -3.45 7.57
CA VAL A 33 -1.84 -2.69 6.31
C VAL A 33 -0.45 -2.08 6.17
N PHE A 34 0.13 -1.56 7.25
CA PHE A 34 1.49 -1.04 7.24
C PHE A 34 2.52 -2.11 6.88
N LYS A 35 2.47 -3.29 7.51
CA LYS A 35 3.35 -4.43 7.18
C LYS A 35 3.17 -4.90 5.73
N PHE A 36 1.93 -4.95 5.26
CA PHE A 36 1.60 -5.29 3.87
C PHE A 36 2.23 -4.29 2.89
N VAL A 37 1.99 -3.00 3.10
CA VAL A 37 2.54 -1.95 2.23
C VAL A 37 4.07 -1.96 2.26
N LEU A 38 4.70 -2.12 3.43
CA LEU A 38 6.16 -2.24 3.52
C LEU A 38 6.71 -3.42 2.72
N ARG A 39 6.03 -4.56 2.76
CA ARG A 39 6.43 -5.78 2.05
C ARG A 39 6.27 -5.66 0.54
N TYR A 40 5.22 -5.00 0.07
CA TYR A 40 4.82 -5.00 -1.35
C TYR A 40 4.96 -3.64 -2.06
N GLN A 41 5.42 -2.58 -1.40
CA GLN A 41 5.57 -1.22 -1.98
C GLN A 41 6.43 -1.14 -3.26
N GLY A 42 7.32 -2.12 -3.50
CA GLY A 42 8.12 -2.18 -4.73
C GLY A 42 7.35 -2.74 -5.94
N GLN A 43 6.31 -3.53 -5.68
CA GLN A 43 5.43 -4.11 -6.71
C GLN A 43 4.15 -3.28 -6.86
N LEU A 44 3.67 -2.68 -5.76
CA LEU A 44 2.49 -1.83 -5.77
C LEU A 44 2.74 -0.52 -6.54
N PRO A 45 1.75 -0.07 -7.33
CA PRO A 45 1.79 1.26 -7.93
C PRO A 45 1.87 2.35 -6.88
N ARG A 46 2.64 3.41 -7.18
CA ARG A 46 2.82 4.57 -6.29
C ARG A 46 1.48 5.22 -5.87
N SER A 47 0.47 5.19 -6.74
CA SER A 47 -0.88 5.70 -6.48
C SER A 47 -1.59 4.92 -5.35
N VAL A 48 -1.45 3.59 -5.36
CA VAL A 48 -2.04 2.67 -4.37
C VAL A 48 -1.32 2.82 -3.04
N VAL A 49 0.01 2.80 -3.05
CA VAL A 49 0.83 2.99 -1.84
C VAL A 49 0.47 4.32 -1.16
N ARG A 50 0.37 5.42 -1.92
CA ARG A 50 -0.01 6.73 -1.39
C ARG A 50 -1.38 6.71 -0.71
N THR A 51 -2.34 6.05 -1.33
CA THR A 51 -3.71 5.95 -0.79
C THR A 51 -3.76 5.08 0.47
N ALA A 52 -2.99 3.99 0.49
CA ALA A 52 -2.92 3.07 1.62
C ALA A 52 -2.27 3.71 2.86
N ILE A 53 -1.19 4.48 2.68
CA ILE A 53 -0.52 5.18 3.79
C ILE A 53 -1.24 6.46 4.23
N ALA A 54 -2.29 6.89 3.50
CA ALA A 54 -3.02 8.13 3.80
C ALA A 54 -3.74 8.12 5.16
N LYS A 55 -3.95 6.95 5.78
CA LYS A 55 -4.59 6.82 7.09
C LYS A 55 -3.65 6.35 8.21
N LEU A 56 -2.38 6.04 7.88
CA LEU A 56 -1.38 5.57 8.84
C LEU A 56 -0.80 6.73 9.67
N SER A 57 -0.20 6.39 10.81
CA SER A 57 0.51 7.35 11.67
C SER A 57 1.74 7.95 10.97
N ASP A 58 2.18 9.14 11.36
CA ASP A 58 3.32 9.80 10.72
C ASP A 58 4.62 9.01 10.86
N SER A 59 4.80 8.28 11.97
CA SER A 59 5.93 7.36 12.15
C SER A 59 5.93 6.26 11.08
N GLN A 60 4.78 5.59 10.89
CA GLN A 60 4.62 4.55 9.87
C GLN A 60 4.79 5.10 8.45
N ARG A 61 4.20 6.26 8.14
CA ARG A 61 4.36 6.91 6.83
C ARG A 61 5.83 7.22 6.53
N GLN A 62 6.55 7.80 7.48
CA GLN A 62 7.97 8.08 7.32
C GLN A 62 8.76 6.78 7.10
N GLN A 63 8.38 5.70 7.77
CA GLN A 63 9.04 4.41 7.60
C GLN A 63 8.82 3.84 6.19
N VAL A 64 7.60 3.91 5.65
CA VAL A 64 7.34 3.53 4.24
C VAL A 64 8.12 4.43 3.28
N LEU A 65 8.09 5.75 3.48
CA LEU A 65 8.77 6.71 2.60
C LEU A 65 10.31 6.60 2.65
N LYS A 66 10.88 6.22 3.80
CA LYS A 66 12.32 5.97 3.97
C LYS A 66 12.73 4.64 3.37
N HIS A 67 11.87 3.63 3.45
CA HIS A 67 12.14 2.30 2.92
C HIS A 67 11.93 2.23 1.40
N LYS A 68 12.20 3.33 0.67
CA LYS A 68 12.14 3.38 -0.79
C LYS A 68 12.85 2.16 -1.35
N ALA A 69 12.05 1.26 -1.91
CA ALA A 69 12.52 0.03 -2.51
C ALA A 69 13.63 0.38 -3.50
N THR A 70 14.82 -0.08 -3.16
CA THR A 70 15.92 -0.31 -4.07
C THR A 70 15.44 -1.42 -5.00
N SER A 71 14.88 -1.04 -6.14
CA SER A 71 14.55 -1.98 -7.20
C SER A 71 14.89 -1.27 -8.51
N CYS A 72 16.00 -1.75 -9.07
CA CYS A 72 16.56 -1.45 -10.36
C CYS A 72 15.57 -1.80 -11.48
#